data_AF-A0AAV7SXI4-F1
#
_entry.id   AF-A0AAV7SXI4-F1
#
_cell.length_a   1.000
_cell.length_b   1.000
_cell.length_c   1.000
_cell.angle_alpha   90.00
_cell.angle_beta   90.00
_cell.angle_gamma   90.00
#
_symmetry.space_group_name_H-M   'P 1'
#
loop_
_entity.id
_entity.type
_entity.pdbx_description
1 polymer ?
#
loop_
_entity_poly.entity_id
_entity_poly.type
_entity_poly.pdbx_seq_one_letter_code
_entity_poly.pdbx_strand_id
1 'polypeptide(L)'
;MDSTIPVLAAETKSICLEITGSQSKVSEAGLKQRVTAVEDHLNTIPKQDQELLFLRSKLIDLEDRSRRDNVRFFGFPEHIEGTNIQAFLQETLPN
;
A
#
# COMPACT_ATOMS: atom_id res chain seq x y z
N MET A 1 56.50 -39.37 2.57
CA MET A 1 56.02 -37.99 2.82
C MET A 1 55.09 -37.53 1.69
N ASP A 2 54.27 -38.41 1.08
CA ASP A 2 53.60 -38.12 -0.20
C ASP A 2 52.06 -38.06 -0.15
N SER A 3 51.42 -38.23 1.01
CA SER A 3 49.95 -38.25 1.09
C SER A 3 49.30 -36.88 1.29
N THR A 4 50.08 -35.83 1.61
CA THR A 4 49.54 -34.52 1.99
C THR A 4 49.18 -33.65 0.78
N ILE A 5 49.91 -33.79 -0.32
CA ILE A 5 49.71 -33.02 -1.57
C ILE A 5 48.34 -33.28 -2.23
N PRO A 6 47.87 -34.54 -2.39
CA PRO A 6 46.56 -34.78 -3.02
C PRO A 6 45.38 -34.32 -2.16
N VAL A 7 45.52 -34.32 -0.83
CA VAL A 7 44.48 -33.85 0.10
C VAL A 7 44.31 -32.33 -0.02
N LEU A 8 45.41 -31.58 -0.03
CA LEU A 8 45.39 -30.13 -0.24
C LEU A 8 44.86 -29.75 -1.63
N ALA A 9 45.15 -30.56 -2.66
CA ALA A 9 44.62 -30.35 -4.00
C ALA A 9 43.09 -30.56 -4.09
N ALA A 10 42.54 -31.51 -3.32
CA ALA A 10 41.10 -31.72 -3.24
C ALA A 10 40.39 -30.58 -2.51
N GLU A 11 40.99 -30.09 -1.43
CA GLU A 11 40.44 -29.01 -0.60
C GLU A 11 40.46 -27.66 -1.35
N THR A 12 41.55 -27.34 -2.04
CA THR A 12 41.65 -26.16 -2.91
C THR A 12 40.65 -26.20 -4.06
N LYS A 13 40.39 -27.38 -4.66
CA LYS A 13 39.37 -27.56 -5.69
C LYS A 13 37.95 -27.32 -5.16
N SER A 14 37.66 -27.78 -3.93
CA SER A 14 36.38 -27.54 -3.27
C SER A 14 36.15 -26.05 -3.02
N ILE A 15 37.16 -25.35 -2.50
CA ILE A 15 37.10 -23.91 -2.22
C ILE A 15 36.89 -23.10 -3.50
N CYS A 16 37.58 -23.43 -4.60
CA CYS A 16 37.39 -22.76 -5.88
C CYS A 16 35.96 -22.91 -6.43
N LEU A 17 35.32 -24.08 -6.23
CA LEU A 17 33.92 -24.28 -6.63
C LEU A 17 32.97 -23.39 -5.82
N GLU A 18 33.19 -23.27 -4.51
CA GLU A 18 32.39 -22.40 -3.63
C GLU A 18 32.57 -20.91 -3.95
N ILE A 19 33.80 -20.47 -4.24
CA ILE A 19 34.10 -19.10 -4.67
C ILE A 19 33.39 -18.81 -6.00
N THR A 20 33.46 -19.73 -6.96
CA THR A 20 32.79 -19.56 -8.27
C THR A 20 31.26 -19.51 -8.12
N GLY A 21 30.69 -20.36 -7.26
CA GLY A 21 29.26 -20.34 -6.93
C GLY A 21 28.83 -19.03 -6.26
N SER A 22 29.66 -18.48 -5.37
CA SER A 22 29.41 -17.20 -4.70
C SER A 22 29.56 -16.01 -5.66
N GLN A 23 30.54 -16.05 -6.55
CA GLN A 23 30.77 -15.03 -7.58
C GLN A 23 29.61 -14.96 -8.59
N SER A 24 28.98 -16.09 -8.86
CA SER A 24 27.77 -16.17 -9.69
C SER A 24 26.57 -15.46 -9.04
N LYS A 25 26.41 -15.61 -7.71
CA LYS A 25 25.36 -14.94 -6.93
C LYS A 25 25.62 -13.44 -6.73
N VAL A 26 26.89 -13.06 -6.68
CA VAL A 26 27.36 -11.66 -6.51
C VAL A 26 27.68 -11.00 -7.86
N SER A 27 27.31 -11.66 -8.96
CA SER A 27 27.42 -11.09 -10.31
C SER A 27 26.92 -9.64 -10.31
N GLU A 28 27.82 -8.72 -10.66
CA GLU A 28 27.55 -7.27 -10.66
C GLU A 28 26.32 -6.94 -11.52
N ALA A 29 26.12 -7.69 -12.61
CA ALA A 29 24.95 -7.57 -13.47
C ALA A 29 23.65 -7.95 -12.73
N GLY A 30 23.67 -9.04 -11.95
CA GLY A 30 22.51 -9.48 -11.16
C GLY A 30 22.16 -8.51 -10.03
N LEU A 31 23.18 -7.93 -9.38
CA LEU A 31 22.96 -6.92 -8.35
C LEU A 31 22.43 -5.62 -8.95
N LYS A 32 22.99 -5.13 -10.06
CA LYS A 32 22.50 -3.93 -10.76
C LYS A 32 21.04 -4.08 -11.18
N GLN A 33 20.66 -5.21 -11.78
CA GLN A 33 19.29 -5.45 -12.18
C GLN A 33 18.30 -5.41 -11.00
N ARG A 34 18.68 -6.00 -9.86
CA ARG A 34 17.85 -5.95 -8.64
C ARG A 34 17.74 -4.55 -8.08
N VAL A 35 18.84 -3.79 -8.06
CA VAL A 35 18.84 -2.40 -7.61
C VAL A 35 17.94 -1.54 -8.50
N THR A 36 18.09 -1.63 -9.82
CA THR A 36 17.23 -0.91 -10.77
C THR A 36 15.75 -1.26 -10.59
N ALA A 37 15.41 -2.54 -10.43
CA ALA A 37 14.03 -2.93 -10.19
C ALA A 37 13.46 -2.33 -8.89
N VAL A 38 14.27 -2.31 -7.81
CA VAL A 38 13.86 -1.70 -6.53
C VAL A 38 13.69 -0.18 -6.69
N GLU A 39 14.61 0.49 -7.38
CA GLU A 39 14.54 1.93 -7.65
C GLU A 39 13.30 2.29 -8.48
N ASP A 40 12.99 1.50 -9.51
CA ASP A 40 11.79 1.67 -10.33
C ASP A 40 10.51 1.53 -9.48
N HIS A 41 10.45 0.53 -8.61
CA HIS A 41 9.33 0.36 -7.67
C HIS A 41 9.23 1.53 -6.68
N LEU A 42 10.36 2.03 -6.18
CA LEU A 42 10.37 3.15 -5.24
C LEU A 42 9.87 4.44 -5.92
N ASN A 43 10.16 4.60 -7.21
CA ASN A 43 9.67 5.71 -8.02
C ASN A 43 8.15 5.63 -8.34
N THR A 44 7.51 4.45 -8.24
CA THR A 44 6.06 4.33 -8.44
C THR A 44 5.24 4.65 -7.19
N ILE A 45 5.80 4.46 -5.99
CA ILE A 45 5.10 4.67 -4.72
C ILE A 45 4.53 6.11 -4.61
N PRO A 46 5.29 7.19 -4.87
CA PRO A 46 4.75 8.55 -4.76
C PRO A 46 3.60 8.84 -5.73
N LYS A 47 3.62 8.22 -6.92
CA LYS A 47 2.55 8.37 -7.91
C LYS A 47 1.27 7.69 -7.42
N GLN A 48 1.40 6.50 -6.85
CA GLN A 48 0.28 5.77 -6.25
C GLN A 48 -0.30 6.54 -5.06
N ASP A 49 0.55 7.12 -4.20
CA ASP A 49 0.08 7.94 -3.08
C ASP A 49 -0.71 9.18 -3.55
N GLN A 50 -0.26 9.84 -4.61
CA GLN A 50 -1.00 10.96 -5.21
C GLN A 50 -2.36 10.52 -5.77
N GLU A 51 -2.41 9.39 -6.46
CA GLU A 51 -3.66 8.82 -6.97
C GLU A 51 -4.63 8.47 -5.85
N LEU A 52 -4.13 7.89 -4.76
CA LEU A 52 -4.93 7.56 -3.57
C LEU A 52 -5.50 8.82 -2.91
N LEU A 53 -4.69 9.87 -2.76
CA LEU A 53 -5.15 11.15 -2.21
C LEU A 53 -6.23 11.79 -3.09
N PHE A 54 -6.01 11.79 -4.41
CA PHE A 54 -7.00 12.28 -5.36
C PHE A 54 -8.31 11.50 -5.27
N LEU A 55 -8.23 10.17 -5.26
CA LEU A 55 -9.41 9.31 -5.20
C LEU A 55 -10.17 9.49 -3.89
N ARG A 56 -9.45 9.65 -2.77
CA ARG A 56 -10.04 9.96 -1.47
C ARG A 56 -10.79 11.30 -1.48
N SER A 57 -10.18 12.35 -2.03
CA SER A 57 -10.84 13.65 -2.16
C SER A 57 -12.12 13.53 -2.99
N LYS A 58 -12.05 12.83 -4.11
CA LYS A 58 -13.19 12.62 -4.99
C LYS A 58 -14.32 11.85 -4.32
N LEU A 59 -14.00 10.86 -3.48
CA LEU A 59 -15.00 10.12 -2.70
C LEU A 59 -15.72 11.02 -1.70
N ILE A 60 -14.98 11.88 -1.00
CA ILE A 60 -15.56 12.86 -0.07
C ILE A 60 -16.50 13.81 -0.83
N ASP A 61 -16.06 14.36 -1.95
CA ASP A 61 -16.89 15.25 -2.77
C ASP A 61 -18.18 14.58 -3.25
N LEU A 62 -18.11 13.30 -3.64
CA LEU A 62 -19.28 12.53 -4.07
C LEU A 62 -20.23 12.23 -2.91
N GLU A 63 -19.70 11.88 -1.73
CA GLU A 63 -20.50 11.64 -0.52
C GLU A 63 -21.20 12.91 -0.07
N ASP A 64 -20.49 14.04 -0.02
CA ASP A 64 -21.03 15.34 0.34
C ASP A 64 -22.08 15.81 -0.67
N ARG A 65 -21.83 15.61 -1.97
CA ARG A 65 -22.83 15.92 -3.01
C ARG A 65 -24.07 15.03 -2.89
N SER A 66 -23.90 13.75 -2.57
CA SER A 66 -25.02 12.83 -2.37
C SER A 66 -25.86 13.17 -1.14
N ARG A 67 -25.26 13.76 -0.10
CA ARG A 67 -25.94 14.12 1.16
C ARG A 67 -26.27 15.60 1.27
N ARG A 68 -26.00 16.39 0.22
CA ARG A 68 -26.13 17.86 0.25
C ARG A 68 -27.50 18.35 0.68
N ASP A 69 -28.53 17.63 0.28
CA ASP A 69 -29.92 18.00 0.56
C ASP A 69 -30.47 17.32 1.83
N ASN A 70 -29.63 16.55 2.53
CA ASN A 70 -30.03 15.86 3.75
C ASN A 70 -29.86 16.78 4.96
N VAL A 71 -30.94 16.95 5.73
CA VAL A 71 -30.93 17.66 7.01
C VAL A 71 -30.83 16.65 8.14
N ARG A 72 -29.96 16.91 9.12
CA ARG A 72 -29.85 16.09 10.35
C ARG A 72 -30.54 16.81 11.50
N PHE A 73 -31.50 16.14 12.13
CA PHE A 73 -32.21 16.63 13.30
C PHE A 73 -31.54 16.11 14.58
N PHE A 74 -31.18 17.02 15.48
CA PHE A 74 -30.57 16.68 16.77
C PHE A 74 -31.40 17.27 17.91
N GLY A 75 -31.46 16.57 19.04
CA GLY A 75 -32.16 17.05 20.24
C GLY A 75 -33.68 16.85 20.25
N PHE A 76 -34.23 16.17 19.24
CA PHE A 76 -35.63 15.74 19.28
C PHE A 76 -35.78 14.49 20.15
N PRO A 77 -36.71 14.48 21.12
CA PRO A 77 -37.09 13.25 21.82
C PRO A 77 -37.66 12.23 20.84
N GLU A 78 -37.45 10.94 21.12
CA GLU A 78 -38.03 9.88 20.29
C GLU A 78 -39.57 9.95 20.28
N HIS A 79 -40.18 9.60 19.14
CA HIS A 79 -41.63 9.53 18.94
C HIS A 79 -42.40 10.86 18.98
N ILE A 80 -41.71 12.02 19.04
CA ILE A 80 -42.38 13.34 19.03
C ILE A 80 -43.12 13.64 17.72
N GLU A 81 -42.66 13.04 16.63
CA GLU A 81 -43.20 13.16 15.28
C GLU A 81 -44.54 12.44 15.06
N GLY A 82 -44.96 11.59 16.01
CA GLY A 82 -46.23 10.87 15.94
C GLY A 82 -46.36 9.99 14.69
N THR A 83 -47.54 10.00 14.06
CA THR A 83 -47.82 9.15 12.89
C THR A 83 -47.36 9.79 11.56
N ASN A 84 -47.09 11.10 11.52
CA ASN A 84 -46.75 11.80 10.28
C ASN A 84 -45.64 12.85 10.48
N ILE A 85 -44.43 12.46 10.09
CA ILE A 85 -43.22 13.29 10.17
C ILE A 85 -43.29 14.55 9.29
N GLN A 86 -44.01 14.51 8.17
CA GLN A 86 -44.08 15.66 7.25
C GLN A 86 -44.87 16.81 7.88
N ALA A 87 -46.01 16.51 8.51
CA ALA A 87 -46.81 17.50 9.20
C ALA A 87 -46.02 18.10 10.38
N PHE A 88 -45.33 17.25 11.14
CA PHE A 88 -44.47 17.69 12.23
C PHE A 88 -43.37 18.65 11.76
N LEU A 89 -42.67 18.34 10.67
CA LEU A 89 -41.63 19.20 10.11
C LEU A 89 -42.16 20.54 9.59
N GLN A 90 -43.37 20.56 9.02
CA GLN A 90 -44.02 21.80 8.57
C GLN A 90 -44.39 22.74 9.72
N GLU A 91 -44.78 22.18 10.88
CA GLU A 91 -45.11 22.99 12.06
C GLU A 91 -43.87 23.46 12.83
N THR A 92 -42.79 22.65 12.84
CA THR A 92 -41.58 22.94 13.62
C THR A 92 -40.57 23.83 12.91
N LEU A 93 -40.53 23.82 11.58
CA LEU A 93 -39.61 24.67 10.82
C LEU A 93 -40.19 26.09 10.70
N PRO A 94 -39.37 27.14 10.88
CA PRO A 94 -39.81 28.50 10.66
C PRO A 94 -40.16 28.70 9.18
N ASN A 95 -41.32 29.34 8.94
CA ASN A 95 -41.77 29.73 7.59
C ASN A 95 -40.87 30.79 6.96
#